data_AF-A0A6V7I3I7-F1
#
_entry.id   AF-A0A6V7I3I7-F1
#
_cell.length_a   1.000
_cell.length_b   1.000
_cell.length_c   1.000
_cell.angle_alpha   90.00
_cell.angle_beta   90.00
_cell.angle_gamma   90.00
#
_symmetry.space_group_name_H-M   'P 1'
#
loop_
_entity.id
_entity.type
_entity.pdbx_description
1 polymer ?
#
loop_
_entity_poly.entity_id
_entity_poly.type
_entity_poly.pdbx_seq_one_letter_code
_entity_poly.pdbx_strand_id
1 'polypeptide(L)'
;DFCKECCVKDDDDSSSKRYPKAVLEVCTCKFGAYPQIQAFIKSDRPKKYKNLKINYVRGLDPVIKLYDHENKVEDVLDIHKWDTDSVDEFLQTHLIN
;
A
#
# COMPACT_ATOMS: atom_id res chain seq x y z
N ASP A 1 -5.15 38.14 21.72
CA ASP A 1 -5.18 38.44 20.29
C ASP A 1 -4.92 37.15 19.54
N PHE A 2 -5.83 36.79 18.65
CA PHE A 2 -5.96 35.47 18.04
C PHE A 2 -4.82 35.23 17.05
N CYS A 3 -4.05 34.16 17.26
CA CYS A 3 -3.18 33.64 16.22
C CYS A 3 -4.08 33.09 15.10
N LYS A 4 -4.13 33.82 13.98
CA LYS A 4 -4.74 33.36 12.73
C LYS A 4 -3.78 32.38 12.05
N GLU A 5 -4.39 31.45 11.30
CA GLU A 5 -3.75 30.55 10.33
C GLU A 5 -3.13 29.28 10.90
N CYS A 6 -3.98 28.27 11.13
CA CYS A 6 -3.63 26.92 10.74
C CYS A 6 -4.73 26.41 9.83
N CYS A 7 -4.35 26.37 8.55
CA CYS A 7 -4.89 25.67 7.41
C CYS A 7 -6.24 24.97 7.59
N VAL A 8 -7.11 25.21 6.60
CA VAL A 8 -7.95 24.18 5.98
C VAL A 8 -7.31 22.81 6.23
N LYS A 9 -8.03 21.88 6.87
CA LYS A 9 -7.67 20.46 6.84
C LYS A 9 -7.77 20.00 5.39
N ASP A 10 -6.82 20.42 4.59
CA ASP A 10 -6.41 19.75 3.39
C ASP A 10 -5.86 18.43 3.92
N ASP A 11 -6.69 17.40 3.85
CA ASP A 11 -6.34 16.00 4.07
C ASP A 11 -5.46 15.53 2.88
N ASP A 12 -4.48 16.36 2.52
CA ASP A 12 -3.44 16.16 1.53
C ASP A 12 -2.08 16.13 2.27
N ASP A 13 -2.06 15.52 3.47
CA ASP A 13 -0.80 15.12 4.10
C ASP A 13 -0.40 13.73 3.58
N SER A 14 -0.24 13.65 2.25
CA SER A 14 0.53 12.59 1.59
C SER A 14 2.04 12.81 1.81
N SER A 15 2.42 13.35 2.97
CA SER A 15 3.79 13.69 3.32
C SER A 15 4.28 12.78 4.47
N SER A 16 4.70 11.58 4.09
CA SER A 16 5.60 10.72 4.88
C SER A 16 5.03 9.99 6.12
N LYS A 17 3.74 9.66 6.19
CA LYS A 17 3.30 8.63 7.16
C LYS A 17 3.92 7.29 6.78
N ARG A 18 4.86 6.84 7.61
CA ARG A 18 5.51 5.54 7.44
C ARG A 18 4.81 4.50 8.29
N TYR A 19 4.45 3.40 7.65
CA TYR A 19 3.75 2.29 8.26
C TYR A 19 4.75 1.19 8.60
N PRO A 20 4.69 0.63 9.82
CA PRO A 20 5.54 -0.50 10.21
C PRO A 20 5.18 -1.79 9.48
N LYS A 21 3.98 -1.90 8.90
CA LYS A 21 3.52 -3.12 8.23
C LYS A 21 2.56 -2.82 7.09
N ALA A 22 2.69 -3.57 6.00
CA ALA A 22 1.73 -3.57 4.90
C ALA A 22 1.27 -5.00 4.58
N VAL A 23 0.03 -5.13 4.12
CA VAL A 23 -0.53 -6.39 3.63
C VAL A 23 -1.11 -6.14 2.24
N LEU A 24 -0.53 -6.77 1.23
CA LEU A 24 -1.04 -6.79 -0.13
C LEU A 24 -2.07 -7.92 -0.26
N GLU A 25 -3.34 -7.58 -0.44
CA GLU A 25 -4.41 -8.54 -0.67
C GLU A 25 -4.68 -8.69 -2.16
N VAL A 26 -4.67 -9.91 -2.65
CA VAL A 26 -4.87 -10.20 -4.08
C VAL A 26 -5.67 -11.46 -4.34
N CYS A 27 -6.39 -11.49 -5.46
CA CYS A 27 -6.99 -12.73 -5.96
C CYS A 27 -6.15 -13.36 -7.08
N THR A 28 -5.79 -14.64 -6.90
CA THR A 28 -5.20 -15.45 -7.98
C THR A 28 -6.15 -15.61 -9.18
N CYS A 29 -7.47 -15.53 -8.95
CA CYS A 29 -8.49 -15.55 -9.99
C CYS A 29 -8.44 -14.34 -10.93
N LYS A 30 -7.92 -13.20 -10.45
CA LYS A 30 -7.86 -11.93 -11.20
C LYS A 30 -6.48 -11.68 -11.83
N PHE A 31 -5.50 -12.55 -11.62
CA PHE A 31 -4.15 -12.37 -12.18
C PHE A 31 -4.11 -12.32 -13.72
N GLY A 32 -5.07 -12.94 -14.39
CA GLY A 32 -5.22 -12.81 -15.84
C GLY A 32 -5.64 -11.41 -16.29
N ALA A 33 -6.39 -10.68 -15.46
CA ALA A 33 -6.81 -9.30 -15.74
C ALA A 33 -5.74 -8.27 -15.34
N TYR A 34 -4.89 -8.60 -14.36
CA TYR A 34 -3.85 -7.70 -13.82
C TYR A 34 -2.46 -8.35 -13.92
N PRO A 35 -1.90 -8.48 -15.15
CA PRO A 35 -0.59 -9.09 -15.35
C PRO A 35 0.52 -8.35 -14.61
N GLN A 36 0.42 -7.02 -14.45
CA GLN A 36 1.39 -6.21 -13.70
C GLN A 36 1.42 -6.57 -12.20
N ILE A 37 0.26 -6.76 -11.57
CA ILE A 37 0.21 -7.15 -10.14
C ILE A 37 0.75 -8.56 -9.94
N GLN A 38 0.41 -9.48 -10.86
CA GLN A 38 1.00 -10.81 -10.86
C GLN A 38 2.52 -10.77 -10.99
N ALA A 39 3.04 -9.91 -11.89
CA ALA A 39 4.48 -9.73 -12.07
C ALA A 39 5.14 -9.21 -10.79
N PHE A 40 4.55 -8.24 -10.10
CA PHE A 40 5.04 -7.75 -8.81
C PHE A 40 5.18 -8.89 -7.80
N ILE A 41 4.11 -9.69 -7.62
CA ILE A 41 4.09 -10.79 -6.65
C ILE A 41 5.07 -11.91 -6.98
N LYS A 42 5.21 -12.26 -8.27
CA LYS A 42 6.15 -13.28 -8.74
C LYS A 42 7.61 -12.81 -8.75
N SER A 43 7.84 -11.50 -8.72
CA SER A 43 9.17 -10.91 -8.68
C SER A 43 9.79 -10.98 -7.28
N ASP A 44 11.03 -10.52 -7.16
CA ASP A 44 11.73 -10.38 -5.88
C ASP A 44 11.45 -9.03 -5.17
N ARG A 45 10.73 -8.12 -5.82
CA ARG A 45 10.31 -6.80 -5.27
C ARG A 45 9.63 -6.94 -3.90
N PRO A 46 8.55 -7.73 -3.73
CA PRO A 46 7.91 -7.88 -2.42
C PRO A 46 8.83 -8.52 -1.37
N LYS A 47 9.83 -9.32 -1.77
CA LYS A 47 10.77 -9.96 -0.86
C LYS A 47 11.77 -8.98 -0.25
N LYS A 48 11.98 -7.82 -0.89
CA LYS A 48 12.80 -6.73 -0.33
C LYS A 48 12.19 -6.18 0.96
N TYR A 49 10.86 -6.19 1.07
CA TYR A 49 10.12 -5.62 2.19
C TYR A 49 9.74 -6.72 3.19
N LYS A 50 10.49 -6.83 4.29
CA LYS A 50 10.14 -7.76 5.38
C LYS A 50 8.82 -7.40 6.08
N ASN A 51 8.45 -6.14 6.01
CA ASN A 51 7.23 -5.58 6.57
C ASN A 51 6.02 -5.71 5.64
N LEU A 52 6.20 -6.23 4.42
CA LEU A 52 5.13 -6.53 3.49
C LEU A 52 4.70 -7.99 3.61
N LYS A 53 3.40 -8.23 3.75
CA LYS A 53 2.80 -9.56 3.72
C LYS A 53 1.87 -9.69 2.52
N ILE A 54 1.87 -10.81 1.83
CA ILE A 54 0.95 -11.07 0.73
C ILE A 54 -0.16 -11.98 1.23
N ASN A 55 -1.41 -11.55 1.08
CA ASN A 55 -2.60 -12.29 1.44
C ASN A 55 -3.40 -12.63 0.17
N TYR A 56 -3.78 -13.89 0.01
CA TYR A 56 -4.53 -14.35 -1.16
C TYR A 56 -6.01 -14.43 -0.83
N VAL A 57 -6.77 -13.40 -1.21
CA VAL A 57 -8.21 -13.31 -0.94
C VAL A 57 -8.99 -13.49 -2.24
N ARG A 58 -9.98 -14.39 -2.25
CA ARG A 58 -10.77 -14.67 -3.43
C ARG A 58 -11.86 -13.62 -3.65
N GLY A 59 -12.04 -13.20 -4.90
CA GLY A 59 -13.14 -12.32 -5.30
C GLY A 59 -12.94 -10.83 -5.02
N LEU A 60 -11.81 -10.44 -4.44
CA LEU A 60 -11.44 -9.04 -4.23
C LEU A 60 -10.46 -8.57 -5.30
N ASP A 61 -10.54 -7.28 -5.61
CA ASP A 61 -9.55 -6.58 -6.42
C ASP A 61 -8.26 -6.36 -5.61
N PRO A 62 -7.11 -6.22 -6.29
CA PRO A 62 -5.82 -6.11 -5.60
C PRO A 62 -5.72 -4.79 -4.83
N VAL A 63 -5.50 -4.89 -3.51
CA VAL A 63 -5.43 -3.73 -2.60
C VAL A 63 -4.25 -3.86 -1.64
N ILE A 64 -3.65 -2.74 -1.25
CA ILE A 64 -2.62 -2.66 -0.21
C ILE A 64 -3.27 -2.10 1.05
N LYS A 65 -3.18 -2.86 2.15
CA LYS A 65 -3.58 -2.44 3.48
C LYS A 65 -2.36 -2.06 4.29
N LEU A 66 -2.33 -0.85 4.80
CA LEU A 66 -1.26 -0.32 5.63
C LEU A 66 -1.68 -0.41 7.09
N TYR A 67 -0.75 -0.88 7.92
CA TYR A 67 -0.99 -1.15 9.33
C TYR A 67 -0.06 -0.30 10.19
N ASP A 68 -0.60 0.25 11.27
CA ASP A 68 0.17 0.95 12.30
C ASP A 68 0.89 -0.02 13.26
N HIS A 69 1.67 0.53 14.19
CA HIS A 69 2.35 -0.19 15.27
C HIS A 69 1.37 -1.00 16.13
N GLU A 70 0.12 -0.55 16.26
CA GLU A 70 -0.95 -1.28 16.94
C GLU A 70 -1.57 -2.43 16.10
N ASN A 71 -1.05 -2.72 14.90
CA ASN A 71 -1.64 -3.68 13.93
C ASN A 71 -3.09 -3.34 13.55
N LYS A 72 -3.48 -2.06 13.63
CA LYS A 72 -4.73 -1.56 13.06
C LYS A 72 -4.52 -1.13 11.62
N VAL A 73 -5.54 -1.36 10.79
CA VAL A 73 -5.55 -0.87 9.41
C VAL A 73 -5.78 0.64 9.47
N GLU A 74 -4.76 1.40 9.12
CA GLU A 74 -4.86 2.86 8.99
C GLU A 74 -5.40 3.22 7.62
N ASP A 75 -4.81 2.63 6.58
CA ASP A 75 -5.08 2.98 5.19
C ASP A 75 -5.27 1.75 4.31
N VAL A 76 -6.16 1.88 3.33
CA VAL A 76 -6.41 0.86 2.31
C VAL A 76 -6.39 1.52 0.94
N LEU A 77 -5.41 1.12 0.13
CA LEU A 77 -5.22 1.65 -1.21
C LEU A 77 -5.51 0.59 -2.24
N ASP A 78 -6.28 0.97 -3.23
CA ASP A 78 -6.57 0.15 -4.38
C ASP A 78 -5.46 0.28 -5.42
N ILE A 79 -4.91 -0.87 -5.84
CA ILE A 79 -3.76 -0.92 -6.75
C ILE A 79 -4.08 -1.59 -8.07
N HIS A 80 -5.35 -1.81 -8.42
CA HIS A 80 -5.69 -2.45 -9.70
C HIS A 80 -5.19 -1.66 -10.93
N LYS A 81 -5.06 -0.34 -10.80
CA LYS A 81 -4.51 0.55 -11.85
C LYS A 81 -3.02 0.79 -11.74
N TRP A 82 -2.35 0.23 -10.75
CA TRP A 82 -0.94 0.51 -10.50
C TRP A 82 -0.05 -0.47 -11.24
N ASP A 83 1.10 0.02 -11.69
CA ASP A 83 2.15 -0.79 -12.28
C ASP A 83 3.12 -1.32 -11.22
N THR A 84 3.98 -2.27 -11.61
CA THR A 84 4.96 -2.88 -10.71
C THR A 84 5.90 -1.88 -10.04
N ASP A 85 6.18 -0.77 -10.73
CA ASP A 85 7.12 0.25 -10.26
C ASP A 85 6.47 1.22 -9.26
N SER A 86 5.25 1.69 -9.55
CA SER A 86 4.47 2.52 -8.63
C SER A 86 4.21 1.82 -7.30
N VAL A 87 3.89 0.52 -7.34
CA VAL A 87 3.72 -0.27 -6.11
C VAL A 87 5.03 -0.35 -5.32
N ASP A 88 6.16 -0.54 -5.99
CA ASP A 88 7.46 -0.63 -5.32
C ASP A 88 7.88 0.70 -4.69
N GLU A 89 7.80 1.80 -5.45
CA GLU A 89 8.16 3.14 -4.98
C GLU A 89 7.28 3.56 -3.79
N PHE A 90 5.98 3.26 -3.87
CA PHE A 90 5.06 3.54 -2.78
C PHE A 90 5.43 2.76 -1.52
N LEU A 91 5.65 1.45 -1.64
CA LEU A 91 6.06 0.64 -0.49
C LEU A 91 7.40 1.09 0.07
N GLN A 92 8.35 1.49 -0.77
CA GLN A 92 9.65 2.01 -0.33
C GLN A 92 9.54 3.32 0.44
N THR A 93 8.65 4.22 0.01
CA THR A 93 8.47 5.54 0.63
C THR A 93 7.63 5.45 1.91
N HIS A 94 6.62 4.57 1.92
CA HIS A 94 5.66 4.44 3.01
C HIS A 94 5.99 3.34 4.02
N LEU A 95 6.89 2.40 3.75
CA LEU A 95 7.30 1.42 4.76
C LEU A 95 8.47 1.92 5.59
N ILE A 96 8.41 1.66 6.90
CA ILE A 96 9.58 1.80 7.77
C ILE A 96 10.53 0.65 7.42
N ASN A 97 11.77 0.99 7.01
CA ASN A 97 12.81 0.02 6.69
C ASN A 97 13.73 -0.28 7.88
#